data_AF-A0A3M8S9G4-F1
#
_entry.id   AF-A0A3M8S9G4-F1
#
_cell.length_a   1.000
_cell.length_b   1.000
_cell.length_c   1.000
_cell.angle_alpha   90.00
_cell.angle_beta   90.00
_cell.angle_gamma   90.00
#
_symmetry.space_group_name_H-M   'P 1'
#
loop_
_entity.id
_entity.type
_entity.pdbx_description
1 polymer ?
#
loop_
_entity_poly.entity_id
_entity_poly.type
_entity_poly.pdbx_seq_one_letter_code
_entity_poly.pdbx_strand_id
1 'polypeptide(L)'
;MTKLTVLRNDNNEEESNLPSRFFPSAGSGHGWFQLEPAGEESPSHSELSWALQEWNDDCVLMEYDAATGKGRFVIVDWYAPAPGTVLELNLQREMTFEEQDPDDAE
;
A
#
# COMPACT_ATOMS: atom_id res chain seq x y z
N MET A 1 -13.88 0.52 -3.22
CA MET A 1 -13.07 -0.42 -2.42
C MET A 1 -12.40 -1.41 -3.36
N THR A 2 -11.09 -1.60 -3.20
CA THR A 2 -10.29 -2.55 -3.96
C THR A 2 -9.65 -3.53 -3.01
N LYS A 3 -9.61 -4.80 -3.40
CA LYS A 3 -9.00 -5.87 -2.60
C LYS A 3 -7.58 -6.12 -3.04
N LEU A 4 -6.67 -6.15 -2.09
CA LEU A 4 -5.26 -6.46 -2.30
C LEU A 4 -4.96 -7.77 -1.58
N THR A 5 -4.52 -8.78 -2.32
CA THR A 5 -4.09 -10.06 -1.75
C THR A 5 -2.58 -10.11 -1.66
N VAL A 6 -2.05 -10.35 -0.46
CA VAL A 6 -0.60 -10.56 -0.27
C VAL A 6 -0.22 -11.92 -0.80
N LEU A 7 0.71 -11.96 -1.76
CA LEU A 7 1.18 -13.18 -2.41
C LEU A 7 2.39 -13.80 -1.70
N ARG A 8 3.30 -12.95 -1.24
CA ARG A 8 4.46 -13.35 -0.44
C ARG A 8 4.89 -12.19 0.44
N ASN A 9 5.60 -12.48 1.51
CA ASN A 9 6.38 -11.50 2.24
C ASN A 9 7.82 -12.00 2.42
N ASP A 10 8.70 -11.10 2.84
CA ASP A 10 10.07 -11.42 3.29
C ASP A 10 10.23 -11.14 4.79
N ASN A 11 9.12 -11.19 5.54
CA ASN A 11 9.19 -11.17 6.98
C ASN A 11 10.12 -12.31 7.38
N ASN A 12 11.27 -11.97 7.93
CA ASN A 12 12.30 -12.95 8.19
C ASN A 12 11.91 -13.74 9.43
N GLU A 13 10.97 -14.68 9.29
CA GLU A 13 10.40 -15.47 10.38
C GLU A 13 11.46 -16.41 11.01
N GLU A 14 12.55 -16.72 10.28
CA GLU A 14 13.61 -17.66 10.69
C GLU A 14 14.97 -17.02 11.03
N GLU A 15 15.21 -15.73 10.78
CA GLU A 15 16.54 -15.15 11.00
C GLU A 15 16.81 -14.80 12.47
N SER A 16 17.46 -15.74 13.15
CA SER A 16 18.00 -15.62 14.52
C SER A 16 19.00 -14.47 14.75
N ASN A 17 19.32 -13.65 13.73
CA ASN A 17 20.43 -12.69 13.75
C ASN A 17 20.07 -11.25 13.33
N LEU A 18 18.79 -10.90 13.13
CA LEU A 18 18.40 -9.52 12.84
C LEU A 18 18.15 -8.68 14.11
N PRO A 19 18.45 -7.36 14.08
CA PRO A 19 18.26 -6.46 15.23
C PRO A 19 16.80 -6.37 15.70
N SER A 20 15.84 -6.70 14.85
CA SER A 20 14.40 -6.82 15.17
C SER A 20 14.07 -7.88 16.24
N ARG A 21 14.98 -8.80 16.55
CA ARG A 21 14.84 -9.76 17.66
C ARG A 21 15.09 -9.13 19.04
N PHE A 22 15.93 -8.11 19.08
CA PHE A 22 16.29 -7.40 20.31
C PHE A 22 15.41 -6.16 20.55
N PHE A 23 14.84 -5.62 19.46
CA PHE A 23 13.88 -4.53 19.48
C PHE A 23 12.71 -4.88 18.55
N PRO A 24 11.55 -5.30 19.10
CA PRO A 24 10.33 -5.39 18.31
C PRO A 24 10.17 -4.06 17.56
N SER A 25 9.91 -4.11 16.25
CA SER A 25 9.83 -2.95 15.35
C SER A 25 11.15 -2.36 14.81
N ALA A 26 12.32 -2.99 14.97
CA ALA A 26 13.58 -2.49 14.37
C ALA A 26 13.86 -3.03 12.95
N GLY A 27 12.85 -3.11 12.08
CA GLY A 27 12.99 -3.61 10.71
C GLY A 27 11.78 -3.32 9.84
N SER A 28 11.92 -3.52 8.53
CA SER A 28 10.83 -3.31 7.56
C SER A 28 10.40 -4.62 6.92
N GLY A 29 9.10 -4.90 6.87
CA GLY A 29 8.55 -6.05 6.16
C GLY A 29 8.13 -5.67 4.74
N HIS A 30 8.54 -6.44 3.74
CA HIS A 30 8.08 -6.26 2.37
C HIS A 30 6.97 -7.25 2.04
N GLY A 31 5.90 -6.74 1.42
CA GLY A 31 4.80 -7.54 0.91
C GLY A 31 4.70 -7.40 -0.60
N TRP A 32 4.66 -8.52 -1.32
CA TRP A 32 4.25 -8.55 -2.72
C TRP A 32 2.78 -8.87 -2.77
N PHE A 33 2.07 -8.20 -3.68
CA PHE A 33 0.62 -8.32 -3.74
C PHE A 33 0.09 -8.41 -5.15
N GLN A 34 -1.17 -8.79 -5.23
CA GLN A 34 -2.00 -8.69 -6.42
C GLN A 34 -3.35 -8.10 -6.05
N LEU A 35 -3.78 -7.11 -6.82
CA LEU A 35 -5.13 -6.56 -6.74
C LEU A 35 -6.11 -7.54 -7.37
N GLU A 36 -7.29 -7.66 -6.75
CA GLU A 36 -8.42 -8.26 -7.43
C GLU A 36 -8.90 -7.34 -8.56
N PRO A 37 -9.32 -7.90 -9.71
CA PRO A 37 -9.88 -7.11 -10.79
C PRO A 37 -11.15 -6.39 -10.32
N ALA A 38 -11.02 -5.10 -10.03
CA ALA A 38 -12.09 -4.25 -9.55
C ALA A 38 -12.59 -3.34 -10.70
N GLY A 39 -13.47 -3.86 -11.55
CA GLY A 39 -14.11 -3.09 -12.63
C GLY A 39 -13.20 -2.80 -13.83
N GLU A 40 -13.53 -1.75 -14.60
CA GLU A 40 -12.93 -1.44 -15.91
C GLU A 40 -11.54 -0.77 -15.83
N GLU A 41 -11.20 -0.12 -14.72
CA GLU A 41 -9.96 0.65 -14.58
C GLU A 41 -9.19 0.29 -13.31
N SER A 42 -7.94 -0.16 -13.49
CA SER A 42 -6.97 -0.36 -12.42
C SER A 42 -6.67 0.98 -11.74
N PRO A 43 -6.51 1.01 -10.40
CA PRO A 43 -6.09 2.23 -9.72
C PRO A 43 -4.74 2.71 -10.24
N SER A 44 -4.51 4.01 -10.20
CA SER A 44 -3.20 4.60 -10.40
C SER A 44 -2.25 4.30 -9.23
N HIS A 45 -0.95 4.50 -9.44
CA HIS A 45 0.05 4.35 -8.39
C HIS A 45 -0.23 5.29 -7.20
N SER A 46 -0.65 6.53 -7.46
CA SER A 46 -0.93 7.52 -6.42
C SER A 46 -2.13 7.12 -5.56
N GLU A 47 -3.24 6.71 -6.18
CA GLU A 47 -4.43 6.25 -5.45
C GLU A 47 -4.11 5.04 -4.56
N LEU A 48 -3.35 4.09 -5.08
CA LEU A 48 -2.97 2.90 -4.32
C LEU A 48 -2.01 3.23 -3.17
N SER A 49 -1.07 4.16 -3.40
CA SER A 49 -0.14 4.62 -2.36
C SER A 49 -0.87 5.32 -1.21
N TRP A 50 -1.84 6.19 -1.53
CA TRP A 50 -2.66 6.84 -0.51
C TRP A 50 -3.53 5.85 0.25
N ALA A 51 -4.17 4.91 -0.44
CA ALA A 51 -5.03 3.92 0.20
C ALA A 51 -4.23 2.97 1.12
N LEU A 52 -2.99 2.65 0.77
CA LEU A 52 -2.09 1.87 1.64
C LEU A 52 -1.65 2.65 2.88
N GLN A 53 -1.35 3.94 2.74
CA GLN A 53 -1.04 4.82 3.88
C GLN A 53 -2.24 5.03 4.80
N GLU A 54 -3.46 5.18 4.25
CA GLU A 54 -4.68 5.27 5.06
C GLU A 54 -4.96 3.97 5.82
N TRP A 55 -4.60 2.82 5.23
CA TRP A 55 -4.70 1.52 5.89
C TRP A 55 -3.65 1.36 7.01
N ASN A 56 -2.43 1.83 6.79
CA ASN A 56 -1.35 1.83 7.77
C ASN A 56 -0.37 2.95 7.43
N ASP A 57 -0.21 3.93 8.34
CA ASP A 57 0.64 5.10 8.14
C ASP A 57 2.11 4.76 7.83
N ASP A 58 2.61 3.59 8.28
CA ASP A 58 3.97 3.12 8.06
C ASP A 58 4.12 2.32 6.74
N CYS A 59 3.04 2.15 5.98
CA CYS A 59 3.02 1.38 4.74
C CYS A 59 3.30 2.27 3.52
N VAL A 60 4.37 1.96 2.79
CA VAL A 60 4.80 2.69 1.60
C VAL A 60 4.73 1.79 0.36
N LEU A 61 4.05 2.26 -0.69
CA LEU A 61 4.04 1.60 -1.99
C LEU A 61 5.38 1.81 -2.70
N MET A 62 6.04 0.71 -3.09
CA MET A 62 7.35 0.74 -3.74
C MET A 62 7.25 0.56 -5.26
N GLU A 63 6.45 -0.41 -5.68
CA GLU A 63 6.31 -0.79 -7.09
C GLU A 63 4.86 -1.19 -7.34
N TYR A 64 4.31 -0.80 -8.49
CA TYR A 64 3.00 -1.22 -8.91
C TYR A 64 2.86 -1.17 -10.44
N ASP A 65 2.42 -2.28 -11.00
CA ASP A 65 2.13 -2.44 -12.42
C ASP A 65 0.61 -2.52 -12.62
N ALA A 66 0.03 -1.46 -13.18
CA ALA A 66 -1.42 -1.36 -13.39
C ALA A 66 -1.97 -2.35 -14.42
N ALA A 67 -1.14 -2.83 -15.34
CA ALA A 67 -1.53 -3.79 -16.37
C ALA A 67 -1.79 -5.19 -15.78
N THR A 68 -0.99 -5.61 -14.80
CA THR A 68 -1.12 -6.92 -14.13
C THR A 68 -1.77 -6.83 -12.76
N GLY A 69 -1.91 -5.62 -12.20
CA GLY A 69 -2.42 -5.39 -10.85
C GLY A 69 -1.45 -5.85 -9.75
N LYS A 70 -0.17 -6.09 -10.08
CA LYS A 70 0.83 -6.60 -9.13
C LYS A 70 1.73 -5.49 -8.64
N GLY A 71 2.20 -5.64 -7.41
CA GLY A 71 3.11 -4.66 -6.84
C GLY A 71 3.83 -5.14 -5.59
N ARG A 72 4.54 -4.20 -4.98
CA ARG A 72 5.28 -4.37 -3.74
C ARG A 72 5.08 -3.17 -2.83
N PHE A 73 4.81 -3.41 -1.57
CA PHE A 73 4.85 -2.40 -0.51
C PHE A 73 5.87 -2.79 0.57
N VAL A 74 6.26 -1.82 1.37
CA VAL A 74 7.07 -1.99 2.58
C VAL A 74 6.29 -1.43 3.76
N ILE A 75 6.33 -2.10 4.90
CA ILE A 75 5.85 -1.54 6.17
C ILE A 75 7.07 -1.27 7.03
N VAL A 76 7.27 -0.01 7.40
CA VAL A 76 8.36 0.43 8.27
C VAL A 76 8.03 0.02 9.70
N ASP A 77 9.06 -0.38 10.45
CA ASP A 77 8.95 -0.73 11.86
C ASP A 77 7.90 -1.81 12.17
N TRP A 78 7.50 -2.59 11.17
CA TRP A 78 6.46 -3.61 11.27
C TRP A 78 6.68 -4.76 10.29
N TYR A 79 5.92 -5.84 10.49
CA TYR A 79 5.88 -7.00 9.59
C TYR A 79 4.84 -6.79 8.49
N ALA A 80 5.17 -7.17 7.26
CA ALA A 80 4.16 -7.25 6.21
C ALA A 80 3.10 -8.31 6.58
N PRO A 81 1.86 -8.23 6.08
CA PRO A 81 0.87 -9.27 6.33
C PRO A 81 1.30 -10.63 5.78
N ALA A 82 0.77 -11.71 6.34
CA ALA A 82 1.07 -13.07 5.90
C ALA A 82 0.58 -13.31 4.45
N PRO A 83 1.20 -14.21 3.68
CA PRO A 83 0.69 -14.60 2.37
C PRO A 83 -0.76 -15.13 2.48
N GLY A 84 -1.62 -14.73 1.55
CA GLY A 84 -3.05 -15.02 1.57
C GLY A 84 -3.90 -14.02 2.35
N THR A 85 -3.29 -13.06 3.05
CA THR A 85 -4.04 -11.96 3.70
C THR A 85 -4.65 -11.05 2.63
N VAL A 86 -5.93 -10.72 2.80
CA VAL A 86 -6.65 -9.78 1.93
C VAL A 86 -6.83 -8.47 2.67
N LEU A 87 -6.34 -7.38 2.09
CA LEU A 87 -6.53 -6.01 2.56
C LEU A 87 -7.64 -5.36 1.74
N GLU A 88 -8.63 -4.79 2.41
CA GLU A 88 -9.69 -4.01 1.78
C GLU A 88 -9.30 -2.53 1.80
N LEU A 89 -8.92 -2.00 0.65
CA LEU A 89 -8.42 -0.64 0.51
C LEU A 89 -9.52 0.29 -0.01
N ASN A 90 -9.62 1.48 0.59
CA ASN A 90 -10.52 2.52 0.11
C ASN A 90 -9.77 3.43 -0.86
N LEU A 91 -10.03 3.27 -2.16
CA LEU A 91 -9.45 4.15 -3.17
C LEU A 91 -10.19 5.50 -3.14
N GLN A 92 -9.48 6.56 -2.76
CA GLN A 92 -9.97 7.91 -2.96
C GLN A 92 -9.70 8.31 -4.42
N ARG A 93 -10.70 8.10 -5.29
CA ARG A 93 -10.72 8.67 -6.64
C ARG A 93 -11.01 10.17 -6.50
N GLU A 94 -9.95 10.96 -6.47
CA GLU A 94 -9.88 12.43 -6.58
C GLU A 94 -11.03 13.22 -5.92
N MET A 95 -10.73 13.90 -4.80
CA MET A 95 -11.37 15.19 -4.53
C MET A 95 -10.86 16.15 -5.61
N THR A 96 -11.72 16.49 -6.56
CA THR A 96 -11.53 17.64 -7.46
C THR A 96 -11.17 18.84 -6.58
N PHE A 97 -9.94 19.34 -6.69
CA PHE A 97 -9.67 20.71 -6.27
C PHE A 97 -10.46 21.59 -7.23
N GLU A 98 -11.63 22.06 -6.80
CA GLU A 98 -12.25 23.23 -7.41
C GLU A 98 -11.29 24.40 -7.12
N GLU A 99 -10.39 24.70 -8.06
CA GLU A 99 -9.71 25.99 -8.11
C GLU A 99 -10.81 27.06 -8.12
N GLN A 100 -11.00 27.76 -6.99
CA GLN A 100 -11.76 29.00 -6.97
C GLN A 100 -11.02 30.02 -7.84
N ASP A 101 -11.59 30.36 -8.99
CA ASP A 101 -11.23 31.54 -9.76
C ASP A 101 -11.21 32.79 -8.84
N PRO A 102 -10.09 33.50 -8.72
CA PRO A 102 -10.06 34.79 -8.05
C PRO A 102 -10.46 35.90 -9.04
N ASP A 103 -11.68 35.86 -9.55
CA ASP A 103 -12.22 36.92 -10.41
C ASP A 103 -13.63 37.29 -9.93
N ASP A 104 -13.70 38.02 -8.82
CA ASP A 104 -14.74 39.03 -8.56
C ASP A 104 -14.47 39.75 -7.23
N ALA A 105 -13.69 40.83 -7.29
CA ALA A 105 -13.80 41.93 -6.34
C ALA A 105 -13.36 43.22 -7.06
N GLU A 106 -14.38 43.94 -7.53
CA GLU A 106 -14.38 45.25 -8.17
C GLU A 106 -13.49 46.31 -7.50
#